data_AF-A0A350YY43-F1
#
_entry.id   AF-A0A350YY43-F1
#
_cell.length_a   1.000
_cell.length_b   1.000
_cell.length_c   1.000
_cell.angle_alpha   90.00
_cell.angle_beta   90.00
_cell.angle_gamma   90.00
#
_symmetry.space_group_name_H-M   'P 1'
#
loop_
_entity.id
_entity.type
_entity.pdbx_description
1 polymer ?
#
loop_
_entity_poly.entity_id
_entity_poly.type
_entity_poly.pdbx_seq_one_letter_code
_entity_poly.pdbx_strand_id
1 'polypeptide(L)'
;MTEMCTFLPEVLRFPDLAVARIRFGDQVFTSPGFLETPWSLMHAFETPGQGKGSIELFYRELNEKTYQQPFLPREQHLVGNLAALIAGSVSEKALKKLLSQYTERMKELRGINQTTKILEDSRNMEEALQRICNILPDAMQYPTATVASITYNKKRFVSPGFRESEWKLKQRFELPDHKKGVIEIFYLENFPIEFEGPFLKEELELLENIASLISGSAIRDVFKKLNYE
;
A
#
# COMPACT_ATOMS: atom_id res chain seq x y z
N MET A 1 -17.43 -6.78 -7.39
CA MET A 1 -18.86 -6.51 -7.15
C MET A 1 -19.66 -6.52 -8.46
N THR A 2 -19.19 -5.92 -9.56
CA THR A 2 -19.84 -5.99 -10.89
C THR A 2 -20.12 -7.41 -11.38
N GLU A 3 -19.12 -8.30 -11.34
CA GLU A 3 -19.32 -9.72 -11.70
C GLU A 3 -20.37 -10.40 -10.82
N MET A 4 -20.34 -10.14 -9.51
CA MET A 4 -21.32 -10.68 -8.57
C MET A 4 -22.75 -10.24 -8.91
N CYS A 5 -22.97 -8.97 -9.29
CA CYS A 5 -24.28 -8.50 -9.76
C CYS A 5 -24.77 -9.27 -11.00
N THR A 6 -23.86 -9.74 -11.84
CA THR A 6 -24.22 -10.50 -13.05
C THR A 6 -24.62 -11.94 -12.71
N PHE A 7 -24.01 -12.56 -11.70
CA PHE A 7 -24.30 -13.95 -11.30
C PHE A 7 -25.44 -14.09 -10.27
N LEU A 8 -25.74 -13.04 -9.50
CA LEU A 8 -26.77 -13.07 -8.45
C LEU A 8 -28.18 -13.42 -8.96
N PRO A 9 -28.63 -12.99 -10.15
CA PRO A 9 -29.90 -13.43 -10.73
C PRO A 9 -29.96 -14.95 -11.00
N GLU A 10 -28.84 -15.56 -11.39
CA GLU A 10 -28.76 -16.98 -11.79
C GLU A 10 -29.08 -17.97 -10.67
N VAL A 11 -28.97 -17.53 -9.41
CA VAL A 11 -29.22 -18.38 -8.23
C VAL A 11 -30.66 -18.29 -7.72
N LEU A 12 -31.51 -17.50 -8.38
CA LEU A 12 -32.91 -17.32 -8.04
C LEU A 12 -33.83 -18.29 -8.78
N ARG A 13 -35.06 -18.44 -8.31
CA ARG A 13 -36.08 -19.30 -8.92
C ARG A 13 -36.39 -18.91 -10.37
N PHE A 14 -36.39 -17.61 -10.68
CA PHE A 14 -36.65 -17.09 -12.03
C PHE A 14 -35.50 -16.19 -12.52
N PRO A 15 -34.36 -16.78 -12.92
CA PRO A 15 -33.18 -16.02 -13.33
C PRO A 15 -33.43 -14.99 -14.44
N ASP A 16 -34.18 -15.37 -15.48
CA ASP A 16 -34.47 -14.51 -16.64
C ASP A 16 -35.29 -13.26 -16.27
N LEU A 17 -36.04 -13.33 -15.17
CA LEU A 17 -36.83 -12.22 -14.65
C LEU A 17 -36.10 -11.48 -13.54
N ALA A 18 -34.95 -11.96 -13.08
CA ALA A 18 -34.24 -11.39 -11.96
C ALA A 18 -33.21 -10.35 -12.38
N VAL A 19 -33.07 -9.31 -11.57
CA VAL A 19 -32.01 -8.31 -11.67
C VAL A 19 -31.46 -7.99 -10.30
N ALA A 20 -30.19 -7.58 -10.25
CA ALA A 20 -29.48 -7.37 -8.99
C ALA A 20 -28.85 -5.98 -8.93
N ARG A 21 -28.76 -5.46 -7.70
CA ARG A 21 -28.01 -4.26 -7.36
C ARG A 21 -27.20 -4.53 -6.09
N ILE A 22 -25.94 -4.12 -6.10
CA ILE A 22 -25.10 -4.06 -4.89
C ILE A 22 -24.75 -2.60 -4.65
N ARG A 23 -25.00 -2.10 -3.45
CA ARG A 23 -24.52 -0.79 -2.99
C ARG A 23 -23.40 -0.98 -1.99
N PHE A 24 -22.37 -0.15 -2.07
CA PHE A 24 -21.30 -0.09 -1.06
C PHE A 24 -20.73 1.32 -0.99
N GLY A 25 -20.98 2.03 0.12
CA GLY A 25 -20.74 3.48 0.17
C GLY A 25 -21.52 4.21 -0.93
N ASP A 26 -20.84 5.09 -1.66
CA ASP A 26 -21.42 5.83 -2.80
C ASP A 26 -21.45 5.03 -4.12
N GLN A 27 -20.87 3.82 -4.12
CA GLN A 27 -20.78 2.99 -5.32
C GLN A 27 -22.04 2.15 -5.49
N VAL A 28 -22.54 2.10 -6.72
CA VAL A 28 -23.69 1.28 -7.12
C VAL A 28 -23.26 0.39 -8.28
N PHE A 29 -23.47 -0.91 -8.11
CA PHE A 29 -23.23 -1.94 -9.13
C PHE A 29 -24.56 -2.57 -9.48
N THR A 30 -24.83 -2.76 -10.78
CA THR A 30 -26.10 -3.32 -11.25
C THR A 30 -25.85 -4.45 -12.25
N SER A 31 -26.79 -5.38 -12.31
CA SER A 31 -26.84 -6.39 -13.36
C SER A 31 -27.26 -5.77 -14.70
N PRO A 32 -26.98 -6.42 -15.84
CA PRO A 32 -27.52 -5.98 -17.14
C PRO A 32 -29.05 -5.83 -17.13
N GLY A 33 -29.54 -4.74 -17.73
CA GLY A 33 -30.98 -4.46 -17.81
C GLY A 33 -31.66 -4.21 -16.47
N PHE A 34 -30.91 -3.77 -15.45
CA PHE A 34 -31.44 -3.48 -14.12
C PHE A 34 -32.66 -2.57 -14.15
N LEU A 35 -33.67 -2.96 -13.36
CA LEU A 35 -34.91 -2.22 -13.14
C LEU A 35 -35.34 -2.41 -11.69
N GLU A 36 -35.68 -1.32 -11.02
CA GLU A 36 -36.24 -1.36 -9.68
C GLU A 36 -37.74 -1.62 -9.73
N THR A 37 -38.19 -2.60 -8.95
CA THR A 37 -39.59 -3.05 -8.92
C THR A 37 -40.04 -3.30 -7.48
N PRO A 38 -41.37 -3.34 -7.22
CA PRO A 38 -41.89 -3.67 -5.89
C PRO A 38 -41.50 -5.07 -5.40
N TRP A 39 -41.29 -6.02 -6.32
CA TRP A 39 -40.90 -7.39 -6.01
C TRP A 39 -39.40 -7.49 -5.70
N SER A 40 -39.02 -7.05 -4.50
CA SER A 40 -37.62 -6.93 -4.10
C SER A 40 -37.25 -7.71 -2.84
N LEU A 41 -35.98 -8.09 -2.75
CA LEU A 41 -35.32 -8.65 -1.57
C LEU A 41 -34.06 -7.83 -1.32
N MET A 42 -33.93 -7.30 -0.11
CA MET A 42 -32.76 -6.54 0.31
C MET A 42 -32.14 -7.20 1.55
N HIS A 43 -30.82 -7.32 1.53
CA HIS A 43 -30.05 -7.64 2.72
C HIS A 43 -28.91 -6.63 2.88
N ALA A 44 -28.91 -5.91 3.99
CA ALA A 44 -27.82 -5.00 4.33
C ALA A 44 -26.61 -5.78 4.86
N PHE A 45 -25.42 -5.21 4.70
CA PHE A 45 -24.21 -5.64 5.39
C PHE A 45 -23.39 -4.44 5.83
N GLU A 46 -22.58 -4.65 6.87
CA GLU A 46 -21.69 -3.63 7.41
C GLU A 46 -20.26 -4.16 7.41
N THR A 47 -19.31 -3.28 7.15
CA THR A 47 -17.88 -3.55 7.27
C THR A 47 -17.28 -2.67 8.38
N PRO A 48 -16.21 -3.13 9.06
CA PRO A 48 -15.45 -2.29 9.98
C PRO A 48 -14.98 -1.01 9.28
N GLY A 49 -15.09 0.14 9.96
CA GLY A 49 -14.68 1.44 9.40
C GLY A 49 -15.75 2.20 8.60
N GLN A 50 -17.05 1.93 8.84
CA GLN A 50 -18.22 2.66 8.30
C GLN A 50 -18.69 2.29 6.87
N GLY A 51 -18.18 1.23 6.25
CA GLY A 51 -18.71 0.75 4.97
C GLY A 51 -20.07 0.07 5.16
N LYS A 52 -21.16 0.77 4.86
CA LYS A 52 -22.50 0.17 4.75
C LYS A 52 -22.76 -0.23 3.30
N GLY A 53 -23.36 -1.39 3.12
CA GLY A 53 -23.76 -1.88 1.81
C GLY A 53 -25.05 -2.68 1.86
N SER A 54 -25.56 -2.97 0.68
CA SER A 54 -26.74 -3.81 0.48
C SER A 54 -26.55 -4.71 -0.73
N ILE A 55 -27.06 -5.93 -0.64
CA ILE A 55 -27.38 -6.77 -1.79
C ILE A 55 -28.89 -6.67 -1.98
N GLU A 56 -29.30 -6.31 -3.18
CA GLU A 56 -30.70 -6.11 -3.56
C GLU A 56 -31.00 -6.92 -4.81
N LEU A 57 -32.07 -7.72 -4.76
CA LEU A 57 -32.57 -8.51 -5.86
C LEU A 57 -33.99 -8.10 -6.18
N PHE A 58 -34.34 -8.12 -7.46
CA PHE A 58 -35.64 -7.70 -7.97
C PHE A 58 -36.13 -8.70 -9.00
N TYR A 59 -37.42 -9.05 -8.99
CA TYR A 59 -38.06 -9.71 -10.12
C TYR A 59 -38.78 -8.67 -10.98
N ARG A 60 -38.58 -8.69 -12.29
CA ARG A 60 -39.19 -7.73 -13.23
C ARG A 60 -40.70 -7.84 -13.30
N GLU A 61 -41.22 -9.06 -13.17
CA GLU A 61 -42.64 -9.38 -13.24
C GLU A 61 -42.91 -10.55 -12.30
N LEU A 62 -43.99 -10.45 -11.52
CA LEU A 62 -44.43 -11.54 -10.66
C LEU A 62 -45.96 -11.65 -10.69
N ASN A 63 -46.49 -12.86 -10.82
CA ASN A 63 -47.92 -13.08 -10.70
C ASN A 63 -48.32 -13.11 -9.22
N GLU A 64 -48.83 -11.97 -8.73
CA GLU A 64 -49.27 -11.79 -7.34
C GLU A 64 -50.39 -12.75 -6.92
N LYS A 65 -51.17 -13.29 -7.88
CA LYS A 65 -52.19 -14.30 -7.59
C LYS A 65 -51.59 -15.66 -7.21
N THR A 66 -50.33 -15.90 -7.58
CA THR A 66 -49.64 -17.19 -7.41
C THR A 66 -48.67 -17.18 -6.24
N TYR A 67 -48.14 -16.00 -5.86
CA TYR A 67 -47.10 -15.89 -4.84
C TYR A 67 -47.42 -14.80 -3.82
N GLN A 68 -47.59 -15.20 -2.55
CA GLN A 68 -47.78 -14.27 -1.43
C GLN A 68 -46.49 -13.54 -1.03
N GLN A 69 -45.32 -14.10 -1.36
CA GLN A 69 -44.01 -13.49 -1.17
C GLN A 69 -43.14 -13.73 -2.42
N PRO A 70 -42.45 -12.70 -2.95
CA PRO A 70 -41.70 -12.82 -4.20
C PRO A 70 -40.49 -13.76 -4.10
N PHE A 71 -39.86 -13.85 -2.92
CA PHE A 71 -38.65 -14.64 -2.69
C PHE A 71 -38.88 -15.78 -1.71
N LEU A 72 -38.25 -16.92 -1.97
CA LEU A 72 -38.24 -18.11 -1.11
C LEU A 72 -37.36 -17.91 0.14
N PRO A 73 -37.66 -18.61 1.26
CA PRO A 73 -36.77 -18.62 2.43
C PRO A 73 -35.32 -19.01 2.12
N ARG A 74 -35.11 -19.96 1.19
CA ARG A 74 -33.76 -20.36 0.75
C ARG A 74 -33.01 -19.24 0.03
N GLU A 75 -33.72 -18.41 -0.73
CA GLU A 75 -33.13 -17.27 -1.46
C GLU A 75 -32.77 -16.16 -0.47
N GLN A 76 -33.64 -15.88 0.51
CA GLN A 76 -33.35 -14.95 1.60
C GLN A 76 -32.10 -15.37 2.38
N HIS A 77 -32.01 -16.65 2.76
CA HIS A 77 -30.84 -17.19 3.46
C HIS A 77 -29.57 -17.13 2.61
N LEU A 78 -29.66 -17.44 1.30
CA LEU A 78 -28.53 -17.34 0.37
C LEU A 78 -27.99 -15.91 0.31
N VAL A 79 -28.87 -14.92 0.17
CA VAL A 79 -28.46 -13.50 0.12
C VAL A 79 -27.81 -13.08 1.43
N GLY A 80 -28.34 -13.52 2.59
CA GLY A 80 -27.71 -13.25 3.89
C GLY A 80 -26.29 -13.83 4.01
N ASN A 81 -26.08 -15.06 3.54
CA ASN A 81 -24.75 -15.67 3.50
C ASN A 81 -23.79 -14.92 2.58
N LEU A 82 -24.26 -14.52 1.39
CA LEU A 82 -23.45 -13.72 0.46
C LEU A 82 -23.10 -12.36 1.05
N ALA A 83 -24.03 -11.72 1.74
CA ALA A 83 -23.80 -10.45 2.43
C ALA A 83 -22.70 -10.59 3.50
N ALA A 84 -22.71 -11.67 4.28
CA ALA A 84 -21.67 -11.97 5.26
C ALA A 84 -20.29 -12.24 4.62
N LEU A 85 -20.25 -12.98 3.50
CA LEU A 85 -19.00 -13.25 2.76
C LEU A 85 -18.41 -11.99 2.11
N ILE A 86 -19.26 -11.13 1.54
CA ILE A 86 -18.82 -9.83 1.02
C ILE A 86 -18.22 -9.00 2.16
N ALA A 87 -18.93 -8.88 3.29
CA ALA A 87 -18.45 -8.13 4.43
C ALA A 87 -17.10 -8.66 4.94
N GLY A 88 -16.96 -9.98 5.08
CA GLY A 88 -15.71 -10.63 5.51
C GLY A 88 -14.55 -10.37 4.56
N SER A 89 -14.74 -10.59 3.26
CA SER A 89 -13.69 -10.40 2.25
C SER A 89 -13.26 -8.94 2.08
N VAL A 90 -14.19 -7.99 2.18
CA VAL A 90 -13.88 -6.55 2.19
C VAL A 90 -13.06 -6.19 3.43
N SER A 91 -13.45 -6.71 4.60
CA SER A 91 -12.74 -6.49 5.86
C SER A 91 -11.31 -7.03 5.82
N GLU A 92 -11.12 -8.24 5.30
CA GLU A 92 -9.81 -8.87 5.14
C GLU A 92 -8.89 -8.02 4.24
N LYS A 93 -9.40 -7.57 3.09
CA LYS A 93 -8.64 -6.70 2.17
C LYS A 93 -8.27 -5.37 2.82
N ALA A 94 -9.20 -4.76 3.55
CA ALA A 94 -8.96 -3.51 4.27
C ALA A 94 -7.88 -3.69 5.35
N LEU A 95 -7.96 -4.77 6.14
CA LEU A 95 -6.96 -5.10 7.15
C LEU A 95 -5.58 -5.32 6.52
N LYS A 96 -5.50 -6.09 5.44
CA LYS A 96 -4.24 -6.34 4.72
C LYS A 96 -3.61 -5.03 4.23
N LYS A 97 -4.42 -4.12 3.69
CA LYS A 97 -3.97 -2.80 3.25
C LYS A 97 -3.43 -1.96 4.43
N LEU A 98 -4.16 -1.93 5.54
CA LEU A 98 -3.75 -1.20 6.74
C LEU A 98 -2.44 -1.74 7.32
N LEU A 99 -2.30 -3.06 7.42
CA LEU A 99 -1.07 -3.70 7.86
C LEU A 99 0.12 -3.34 6.96
N SER A 100 -0.08 -3.39 5.64
CA SER A 100 0.95 -2.99 4.67
C SER A 100 1.39 -1.53 4.88
N GLN A 101 0.44 -0.60 4.97
CA GLN A 101 0.73 0.82 5.20
C GLN A 101 1.46 1.05 6.53
N TYR A 102 1.04 0.34 7.58
CA TYR A 102 1.67 0.40 8.88
C TYR A 102 3.12 -0.12 8.83
N THR A 103 3.36 -1.24 8.15
CA THR A 103 4.70 -1.81 7.97
C THR A 103 5.64 -0.85 7.26
N GLU A 104 5.21 -0.25 6.14
CA GLU A 104 6.04 0.71 5.40
C GLU A 104 6.34 1.96 6.24
N ARG A 105 5.34 2.50 6.95
CA ARG A 105 5.57 3.64 7.85
C ARG A 105 6.52 3.31 9.01
N MET A 106 6.48 2.08 9.51
CA MET A 106 7.43 1.61 10.54
C MET A 106 8.84 1.43 10.00
N LYS A 107 9.02 1.05 8.73
CA LYS A 107 10.35 1.02 8.10
C LYS A 107 10.89 2.43 7.94
N GLU A 108 10.08 3.34 7.40
CA GLU A 108 10.45 4.75 7.19
C GLU A 108 10.91 5.40 8.50
N LEU A 109 10.08 5.32 9.56
CA LEU A 109 10.40 5.90 10.86
C LEU A 109 11.66 5.29 11.47
N ARG A 110 11.89 3.97 11.32
CA ARG A 110 13.11 3.34 11.80
C ARG A 110 14.34 3.85 11.05
N GLY A 111 14.28 3.90 9.72
CA GLY A 111 15.37 4.41 8.88
C GLY A 111 15.72 5.86 9.20
N ILE A 112 14.71 6.74 9.33
CA ILE A 112 14.89 8.15 9.69
C ILE A 112 15.50 8.30 11.09
N ASN A 113 14.96 7.60 12.10
CA ASN A 113 15.43 7.71 13.47
C ASN A 113 16.86 7.17 13.64
N GLN A 114 17.18 6.02 13.01
CA GLN A 114 18.52 5.46 13.04
C GLN A 114 19.52 6.37 12.32
N THR A 115 19.16 6.92 11.16
CA THR A 115 19.98 7.87 10.41
C THR A 115 20.27 9.11 11.26
N THR A 116 19.23 9.70 11.86
CA THR A 116 19.37 10.88 12.72
C THR A 116 20.32 10.61 13.89
N LYS A 117 20.14 9.47 14.57
CA LYS A 117 21.02 9.06 15.67
C LYS A 117 22.46 8.84 15.22
N ILE A 118 22.68 8.21 14.06
CA ILE A 118 24.02 8.03 13.51
C ILE A 118 24.68 9.38 13.23
N LEU A 119 23.94 10.33 12.65
CA LEU A 119 24.46 11.67 12.37
C LEU A 119 24.85 12.42 13.66
N GLU A 120 24.13 12.21 14.76
CA GLU A 120 24.41 12.84 16.05
C GLU A 120 25.57 12.18 16.80
N ASP A 121 25.68 10.85 16.73
CA ASP A 121 26.67 10.05 17.47
C ASP A 121 28.03 9.95 16.76
N SER A 122 28.11 10.27 15.46
CA SER A 122 29.34 10.09 14.67
C SER A 122 30.33 11.24 14.89
N ARG A 123 31.62 10.92 14.88
CA ARG A 123 32.69 11.91 15.14
C ARG A 123 32.92 12.82 13.93
N ASN A 124 32.61 12.33 12.74
CA ASN A 124 32.72 13.06 11.48
C ASN A 124 31.76 12.49 10.43
N MET A 125 31.60 13.23 9.33
CA MET A 125 30.70 12.88 8.24
C MET A 125 31.05 11.53 7.59
N GLU A 126 32.32 11.19 7.43
CA GLU A 126 32.71 9.93 6.76
C GLU A 126 32.30 8.70 7.58
N GLU A 127 32.49 8.75 8.90
CA GLU A 127 32.00 7.73 9.83
C GLU A 127 30.47 7.61 9.76
N ALA A 128 29.77 8.74 9.74
CA ALA A 128 28.32 8.75 9.65
C ALA A 128 27.82 8.12 8.34
N LEU A 129 28.40 8.51 7.19
CA LEU A 129 28.03 7.97 5.89
C LEU A 129 28.29 6.47 5.80
N GLN A 130 29.39 5.96 6.34
CA GLN A 130 29.63 4.51 6.37
C GLN A 130 28.59 3.78 7.23
N ARG A 131 28.26 4.32 8.41
CA ARG A 131 27.25 3.73 9.31
C ARG A 131 25.86 3.76 8.69
N ILE A 132 25.47 4.86 8.05
CA ILE A 132 24.20 4.97 7.30
C ILE A 132 24.19 3.94 6.17
N CYS A 133 25.27 3.85 5.39
CA CYS A 133 25.39 2.90 4.29
C CYS A 133 25.18 1.45 4.75
N ASN A 134 25.62 1.10 5.96
CA ASN A 134 25.46 -0.25 6.49
C ASN A 134 24.02 -0.61 6.89
N ILE A 135 23.19 0.38 7.26
CA ILE A 135 21.81 0.14 7.72
C ILE A 135 20.77 0.31 6.62
N LEU A 136 21.12 0.95 5.50
CA LEU A 136 20.21 1.16 4.37
C LEU A 136 19.58 -0.14 3.84
N PRO A 137 20.30 -1.28 3.72
CA PRO A 137 19.69 -2.54 3.30
C PRO A 137 18.50 -2.97 4.16
N ASP A 138 18.60 -2.82 5.49
CA ASP A 138 17.55 -3.22 6.43
C ASP A 138 16.25 -2.43 6.28
N ALA A 139 16.31 -1.27 5.62
CA ALA A 139 15.16 -0.40 5.40
C ALA A 139 14.43 -0.67 4.08
N MET A 140 14.96 -1.53 3.20
CA MET A 140 14.34 -1.86 1.91
C MET A 140 13.33 -3.01 2.02
N GLN A 141 12.56 -3.25 0.96
CA GLN A 141 11.57 -4.31 0.84
C GLN A 141 12.22 -5.70 0.92
N TYR A 142 13.42 -5.85 0.35
CA TYR A 142 14.17 -7.11 0.30
C TYR A 142 15.55 -7.00 0.97
N PRO A 143 15.63 -6.86 2.32
CA PRO A 143 16.89 -6.56 3.01
C PRO A 143 18.04 -7.51 2.71
N THR A 144 17.76 -8.81 2.66
CA THR A 144 18.78 -9.86 2.44
C THR A 144 19.35 -9.84 1.02
N ALA A 145 18.63 -9.27 0.06
CA ALA A 145 19.03 -9.13 -1.33
C ALA A 145 19.40 -7.68 -1.67
N THR A 146 19.64 -6.83 -0.67
CA THR A 146 19.94 -5.41 -0.85
C THR A 146 21.37 -5.09 -0.47
N VAL A 147 22.04 -4.28 -1.29
CA VAL A 147 23.29 -3.60 -0.92
C VAL A 147 23.20 -2.12 -1.23
N ALA A 148 23.98 -1.33 -0.49
CA ALA A 148 23.99 0.12 -0.61
C ALA A 148 25.40 0.64 -0.85
N SER A 149 25.50 1.75 -1.57
CA SER A 149 26.72 2.56 -1.59
C SER A 149 26.40 4.04 -1.45
N ILE A 150 27.29 4.76 -0.77
CA ILE A 150 27.26 6.22 -0.71
C ILE A 150 28.57 6.74 -1.26
N THR A 151 28.51 7.62 -2.26
CA THR A 151 29.69 8.30 -2.79
C THR A 151 29.66 9.75 -2.37
N TYR A 152 30.72 10.22 -1.71
CA TYR A 152 30.88 11.60 -1.27
C TYR A 152 32.35 12.00 -1.28
N ASN A 153 32.67 13.17 -1.84
CA ASN A 153 34.03 13.70 -1.90
C ASN A 153 35.09 12.70 -2.43
N LYS A 154 34.78 12.03 -3.55
CA LYS A 154 35.60 10.97 -4.19
C LYS A 154 35.81 9.72 -3.33
N LYS A 155 35.23 9.64 -2.13
CA LYS A 155 35.20 8.44 -1.29
C LYS A 155 33.91 7.69 -1.53
N ARG A 156 34.02 6.36 -1.55
CA ARG A 156 32.89 5.45 -1.68
C ARG A 156 32.78 4.64 -0.40
N PHE A 157 31.61 4.69 0.22
CA PHE A 157 31.20 3.89 1.36
C PHE A 157 30.27 2.81 0.83
N VAL A 158 30.41 1.58 1.31
CA VAL A 158 29.64 0.43 0.82
C VAL A 158 29.14 -0.41 1.97
N SER A 159 27.95 -0.99 1.83
CA SER A 159 27.42 -1.96 2.79
C SER A 159 28.19 -3.29 2.71
N PRO A 160 28.06 -4.18 3.70
CA PRO A 160 28.57 -5.54 3.59
C PRO A 160 28.05 -6.26 2.35
N GLY A 161 28.89 -7.09 1.72
CA GLY A 161 28.52 -7.90 0.54
C GLY A 161 28.31 -7.10 -0.75
N PHE A 162 28.74 -5.84 -0.80
CA PHE A 162 28.46 -4.94 -1.91
C PHE A 162 28.90 -5.49 -3.28
N ARG A 163 27.95 -5.47 -4.21
CA ARG A 163 28.13 -5.69 -5.64
C ARG A 163 27.08 -4.89 -6.40
N GLU A 164 27.45 -4.36 -7.54
CA GLU A 164 26.51 -3.63 -8.39
C GLU A 164 25.63 -4.61 -9.18
N SER A 165 24.43 -4.16 -9.50
CA SER A 165 23.46 -4.86 -10.34
C SER A 165 22.77 -3.86 -11.26
N GLU A 166 21.98 -4.37 -12.21
CA GLU A 166 21.15 -3.55 -13.08
C GLU A 166 19.96 -2.91 -12.35
N TRP A 167 19.48 -3.54 -11.26
CA TRP A 167 18.37 -3.05 -10.44
C TRP A 167 18.88 -2.02 -9.43
N LYS A 168 18.92 -0.75 -9.86
CA LYS A 168 19.47 0.35 -9.08
C LYS A 168 18.48 1.46 -8.83
N LEU A 169 18.41 1.92 -7.57
CA LEU A 169 17.77 3.16 -7.16
C LEU A 169 18.84 4.17 -6.74
N LYS A 170 18.66 5.45 -7.06
CA LYS A 170 19.69 6.48 -6.86
C LYS A 170 19.11 7.80 -6.39
N GLN A 171 19.67 8.34 -5.31
CA GLN A 171 19.33 9.66 -4.80
C GLN A 171 20.58 10.54 -4.66
N ARG A 172 20.49 11.79 -5.12
CA ARG A 172 21.58 12.78 -4.97
C ARG A 172 21.35 13.63 -3.72
N PHE A 173 22.45 14.10 -3.13
CA PHE A 173 22.44 15.09 -2.05
C PHE A 173 23.58 16.09 -2.24
N GLU A 174 23.49 17.25 -1.61
CA GLU A 174 24.52 18.29 -1.65
C GLU A 174 24.71 18.85 -0.24
N LEU A 175 25.95 18.87 0.24
CA LEU A 175 26.28 19.47 1.52
C LEU A 175 26.49 20.99 1.39
N PRO A 176 26.45 21.76 2.50
CA PRO A 176 26.63 23.22 2.47
C PRO A 176 27.96 23.70 1.87
N ASP A 177 28.98 22.84 1.85
CA ASP A 177 30.27 23.12 1.18
C ASP A 177 30.24 22.89 -0.33
N HIS A 178 29.03 22.79 -0.92
CA HIS A 178 28.74 22.48 -2.33
C HIS A 178 29.26 21.13 -2.81
N LYS A 179 29.72 20.26 -1.91
CA LYS A 179 30.13 18.92 -2.30
C LYS A 179 28.90 18.05 -2.51
N LYS A 180 28.80 17.52 -3.73
CA LYS A 180 27.74 16.61 -4.15
C LYS A 180 28.05 15.19 -3.70
N GLY A 181 27.03 14.51 -3.24
CA GLY A 181 27.03 13.10 -2.91
C GLY A 181 25.89 12.34 -3.58
N VAL A 182 26.00 11.03 -3.56
CA VAL A 182 25.01 10.11 -4.13
C VAL A 182 24.83 8.92 -3.21
N ILE A 183 23.59 8.57 -2.92
CA ILE A 183 23.17 7.31 -2.30
C ILE A 183 22.67 6.41 -3.43
N GLU A 184 23.11 5.16 -3.47
CA GLU A 184 22.69 4.16 -4.44
C GLU A 184 22.32 2.88 -3.71
N ILE A 185 21.17 2.32 -4.04
CA ILE A 185 20.68 1.02 -3.57
C ILE A 185 20.66 0.06 -4.76
N PHE A 186 21.07 -1.17 -4.53
CA PHE A 186 21.05 -2.24 -5.52
C PHE A 186 20.31 -3.45 -4.96
N TYR A 187 19.33 -3.95 -5.71
CA TYR A 187 18.82 -5.30 -5.48
C TYR A 187 19.66 -6.30 -6.23
N LEU A 188 19.97 -7.43 -5.59
CA LEU A 188 20.90 -8.43 -6.11
C LEU A 188 20.23 -9.56 -6.86
N GLU A 189 18.90 -9.53 -6.93
CA GLU A 189 18.04 -10.51 -7.56
C GLU A 189 16.94 -9.78 -8.35
N ASN A 190 16.34 -10.49 -9.30
CA ASN A 190 15.21 -9.98 -10.05
C ASN A 190 13.93 -10.08 -9.21
N PHE A 191 13.31 -8.94 -8.95
CA PHE A 191 12.03 -8.84 -8.24
C PHE A 191 10.93 -8.28 -9.15
N PRO A 192 9.64 -8.45 -8.80
CA PRO A 192 8.53 -7.86 -9.54
C PRO A 192 8.71 -6.36 -9.76
N ILE A 193 8.27 -5.87 -10.92
CA ILE A 193 8.28 -4.43 -11.21
C ILE A 193 7.22 -3.74 -10.36
N GLU A 194 7.62 -2.67 -9.69
CA GLU A 194 6.81 -1.83 -8.81
C GLU A 194 6.77 -0.38 -9.33
N PHE A 195 7.45 0.59 -8.68
CA PHE A 195 7.42 2.01 -9.06
C PHE A 195 8.59 2.38 -9.98
N GLU A 196 9.83 2.15 -9.55
CA GLU A 196 11.04 2.38 -10.35
C GLU A 196 11.80 1.07 -10.47
N GLY A 197 11.57 0.32 -11.55
CA GLY A 197 12.02 -1.07 -11.61
C GLY A 197 11.40 -1.87 -10.46
N PRO A 198 12.18 -2.64 -9.67
CA PRO A 198 11.66 -3.39 -8.53
C PRO A 198 11.47 -2.60 -7.23
N PHE A 199 11.71 -1.29 -7.23
CA PHE A 199 11.65 -0.46 -6.02
C PHE A 199 10.28 0.18 -5.81
N LEU A 200 9.87 0.31 -4.55
CA LEU A 200 8.63 0.99 -4.15
C LEU A 200 8.80 2.50 -4.16
N LYS A 201 7.68 3.23 -4.26
CA LYS A 201 7.68 4.70 -4.16
C LYS A 201 8.16 5.16 -2.78
N GLU A 202 7.78 4.43 -1.75
CA GLU A 202 8.16 4.65 -0.35
C GLU A 202 9.68 4.53 -0.13
N GLU A 203 10.37 3.70 -0.93
CA GLU A 203 11.83 3.54 -0.85
C GLU A 203 12.58 4.74 -1.43
N LEU A 204 12.06 5.29 -2.53
CA LEU A 204 12.55 6.55 -3.07
C LEU A 204 12.33 7.70 -2.07
N GLU A 205 11.13 7.81 -1.50
CA GLU A 205 10.81 8.81 -0.48
C GLU A 205 11.71 8.69 0.76
N LEU A 206 12.01 7.47 1.21
CA LEU A 206 12.96 7.23 2.29
C LEU A 206 14.38 7.72 1.93
N LEU A 207 14.87 7.42 0.72
CA LEU A 207 16.18 7.89 0.27
C LEU A 207 16.26 9.42 0.17
N GLU A 208 15.20 10.07 -0.31
CA GLU A 208 15.07 11.53 -0.33
C GLU A 208 15.15 12.12 1.09
N ASN A 209 14.44 11.52 2.04
CA ASN A 209 14.48 11.92 3.44
C ASN A 209 15.88 11.74 4.05
N ILE A 210 16.54 10.61 3.81
CA ILE A 210 17.91 10.37 4.28
C ILE A 210 18.90 11.35 3.65
N ALA A 211 18.79 11.61 2.34
CA ALA A 211 19.60 12.61 1.64
C ALA A 211 19.43 14.02 2.25
N SER A 212 18.19 14.39 2.61
CA SER A 212 17.88 15.65 3.28
C SER A 212 18.50 15.73 4.69
N LEU A 213 18.40 14.65 5.48
CA LEU A 213 19.01 14.57 6.82
C LEU A 213 20.54 14.70 6.77
N ILE A 214 21.20 14.02 5.82
CA ILE A 214 22.64 14.12 5.59
C ILE A 214 23.03 15.56 5.25
N SER A 215 22.26 16.21 4.38
CA SER A 215 22.51 17.61 3.98
C SER A 215 22.32 18.58 5.14
N GLY A 216 21.28 18.38 5.96
CA GLY A 216 20.97 19.20 7.12
C GLY A 216 21.92 19.02 8.31
N SER A 217 22.48 17.83 8.54
CA SER A 217 23.45 17.59 9.63
C SER A 217 24.79 18.29 9.38
N ALA A 218 25.23 18.34 8.12
CA ALA A 218 26.47 19.03 7.74
C ALA A 218 26.45 20.52 8.07
N ILE A 219 25.26 21.16 8.07
CA ILE A 219 25.09 22.54 8.52
C ILE A 219 25.50 22.69 9.99
N ARG A 220 25.07 21.77 10.87
CA ARG A 220 25.38 21.81 12.31
C ARG A 220 26.88 21.65 12.59
N ASP A 221 27.58 20.82 11.81
CA ASP A 221 29.03 20.65 11.94
C ASP A 221 29.81 21.91 11.54
N VAL A 222 29.37 22.62 10.50
CA VAL A 222 29.96 23.91 10.09
C VAL A 222 29.75 24.96 11.17
N PHE A 223 28.54 25.07 11.74
CA PHE A 223 28.26 26.00 12.84
C PHE A 223 29.04 25.68 14.12
N LYS A 224 29.24 24.39 14.46
CA LYS A 224 30.10 24.02 15.59
C LYS A 224 31.54 24.49 15.36
N LYS A 225 32.12 24.25 14.18
CA LYS A 225 33.51 24.66 13.89
C LYS A 225 33.70 26.18 13.95
N LEU A 226 32.74 26.96 13.47
CA LEU A 226 32.80 28.44 13.47
C LEU A 226 32.64 29.07 14.86
N ASN A 227 32.04 28.36 15.83
CA ASN A 227 31.85 28.87 17.20
C ASN A 227 32.99 28.47 18.16
N TYR A 228 34.01 27.75 17.68
CA TYR A 228 35.20 27.36 18.45
C TYR A 228 36.51 27.96 17.89
N GLU A 229 36.42 28.91 16.95
CA GLU A 229 37.51 29.80 16.51
C GLU A 229 37.28 31.22 17.04
#